data_AF-A0A0A3HPA8-F1
#
_entry.id   AF-A0A0A3HPA8-F1
#
_cell.length_a   1.000
_cell.length_b   1.000
_cell.length_c   1.000
_cell.angle_alpha   90.00
_cell.angle_beta   90.00
_cell.angle_gamma   90.00
#
_symmetry.space_group_name_H-M   'P 1'
#
loop_
_entity.id
_entity.type
_entity.pdbx_description
1 polymer ?
#
loop_
_entity_poly.entity_id
_entity_poly.type
_entity_poly.pdbx_seq_one_letter_code
_entity_poly.pdbx_strand_id
1 'polypeptide(L)' 'MRFKKVSYDVEKELGIAAQNKLPYFEQYREMLKTGKTFTHDIELLQKINDRNNYRDEVSNFFEERYWKSKK' A
#
# COMPACT_ATOMS: atom_id res chain seq x y z
N MET A 1 -19.15 0.34 27.35
CA MET A 1 -18.08 0.72 26.38
C MET A 1 -18.55 1.95 25.60
N ARG A 2 -17.75 3.01 25.51
CA ARG A 2 -18.04 4.18 24.65
C ARG A 2 -17.14 4.13 23.43
N PHE A 3 -17.70 3.82 22.27
CA PHE A 3 -17.00 3.89 20.98
C PHE A 3 -16.99 5.35 20.50
N LYS A 4 -15.84 5.83 20.04
CA LYS A 4 -15.70 7.18 19.46
C LYS A 4 -15.23 7.05 18.02
N LYS A 5 -15.88 7.78 17.11
CA LYS A 5 -15.40 8.00 15.74
C LYS A 5 -14.81 9.40 15.69
N VAL A 6 -13.58 9.52 15.20
CA VAL A 6 -12.89 10.81 15.04
C VAL A 6 -12.87 11.14 13.56
N SER A 7 -13.40 12.31 13.19
CA SER A 7 -13.31 12.83 11.84
C SER A 7 -11.89 13.32 11.55
N TYR A 8 -11.41 13.07 10.34
CA TYR A 8 -10.14 13.59 9.82
C TYR A 8 -10.31 13.93 8.34
N ASP A 9 -9.35 14.69 7.81
CA ASP A 9 -9.35 15.12 6.42
C ASP A 9 -8.75 14.04 5.52
N VAL A 10 -9.63 13.35 4.77
CA VAL A 10 -9.26 12.26 3.86
C VAL A 10 -8.44 12.77 2.67
N GLU A 11 -8.73 13.95 2.15
CA GLU A 11 -8.02 14.46 0.97
C GLU A 11 -6.61 14.93 1.34
N LYS A 12 -6.44 15.49 2.55
CA LYS A 12 -5.10 15.77 3.11
C LYS A 12 -4.28 14.50 3.28
N GLU A 13 -4.88 13.43 3.79
CA GLU A 13 -4.22 12.12 3.94
C GLU A 13 -3.78 11.54 2.59
N LEU A 14 -4.66 11.61 1.58
CA LEU A 14 -4.33 11.18 0.22
C LEU A 14 -3.21 12.02 -0.40
N GLY A 15 -3.16 13.32 -0.12
CA GLY A 15 -2.04 14.17 -0.53
C GLY A 15 -0.71 13.71 0.04
N ILE A 16 -0.69 13.36 1.33
CA ILE A 16 0.51 12.82 2.01
C ILE A 16 0.90 11.47 1.41
N ALA A 17 -0.06 10.57 1.19
CA ALA A 17 0.20 9.25 0.62
C ALA A 17 0.75 9.34 -0.81
N ALA A 18 0.25 10.26 -1.63
CA ALA A 18 0.76 10.51 -2.97
C ALA A 18 2.19 11.07 -2.95
N GLN A 19 2.48 12.03 -2.06
CA GLN A 19 3.83 12.59 -1.89
C GLN A 19 4.86 11.53 -1.49
N ASN A 20 4.47 10.59 -0.63
CA ASN A 20 5.33 9.49 -0.19
C ASN A 20 5.39 8.32 -1.17
N LYS A 21 4.71 8.40 -2.33
CA LYS A 21 4.62 7.32 -3.33
C LYS A 21 4.17 6.00 -2.69
N LEU A 22 3.14 6.06 -1.85
CA LEU A 22 2.63 4.90 -1.14
C LEU A 22 2.26 3.77 -2.12
N PRO A 23 2.78 2.54 -1.95
CA PRO A 23 2.37 1.39 -2.74
C PRO A 23 0.85 1.17 -2.61
N TYR A 24 0.22 0.69 -3.69
CA TYR A 24 -1.22 0.45 -3.72
C TYR A 24 -2.09 1.71 -3.44
N PHE A 25 -1.61 2.89 -3.85
CA PHE A 25 -2.29 4.17 -3.61
C PHE A 25 -3.77 4.17 -4.03
N GLU A 26 -4.12 3.58 -5.17
CA GLU A 26 -5.51 3.52 -5.63
C GLU A 26 -6.38 2.67 -4.70
N GLN A 27 -5.88 1.53 -4.21
CA GLN A 27 -6.63 0.72 -3.24
C GLN A 27 -6.76 1.43 -1.89
N TYR A 28 -5.72 2.14 -1.47
CA TYR A 28 -5.76 2.97 -0.27
C TYR A 28 -6.84 4.06 -0.39
N ARG A 29 -6.91 4.74 -1.53
CA ARG A 29 -7.94 5.74 -1.85
C ARG A 29 -9.34 5.16 -1.82
N GLU A 30 -9.56 4.02 -2.46
CA GLU A 30 -10.87 3.35 -2.46
C GLU A 30 -11.30 2.91 -1.06
N MET A 31 -10.36 2.42 -0.24
CA MET A 31 -10.61 2.07 1.15
C MET A 31 -11.07 3.28 1.96
N LEU A 32 -10.40 4.43 1.83
CA LEU A 32 -10.77 5.63 2.59
C LEU A 32 -12.13 6.20 2.15
N LYS A 33 -12.49 6.10 0.86
CA LYS A 33 -13.73 6.67 0.33
C LYS A 33 -14.95 5.77 0.52
N THR A 34 -14.77 4.46 0.37
CA THR A 34 -15.90 3.50 0.33
C THR A 34 -15.92 2.55 1.52
N GLY A 35 -14.82 2.44 2.28
CA GLY A 35 -14.64 1.44 3.32
C GLY A 35 -14.40 0.03 2.79
N LYS A 36 -14.37 -0.18 1.47
CA LYS A 36 -14.10 -1.48 0.87
C LYS A 36 -12.61 -1.78 0.90
N THR A 37 -12.27 -3.00 1.28
CA THR A 37 -10.89 -3.48 1.28
C THR A 37 -10.76 -4.66 0.33
N PHE A 38 -9.67 -4.66 -0.43
CA PHE A 38 -9.36 -5.71 -1.41
C PHE A 38 -8.21 -6.59 -0.91
N THR A 39 -8.23 -6.95 0.37
CA THR A 39 -7.12 -7.65 1.05
C THR A 39 -6.97 -9.11 0.64
N HIS A 40 -8.02 -9.73 0.10
CA HIS A 40 -8.03 -11.13 -0.30
C HIS A 40 -8.33 -11.32 -1.79
N ASP A 41 -8.32 -10.23 -2.58
CA ASP A 41 -8.52 -10.30 -4.03
C ASP A 41 -7.18 -10.59 -4.71
N ILE A 42 -6.80 -11.85 -4.73
CA ILE A 42 -5.47 -12.30 -5.20
C ILE A 42 -5.25 -11.92 -6.67
N GLU A 43 -6.28 -12.04 -7.51
CA GLU A 43 -6.19 -11.71 -8.94
C GLU A 43 -5.98 -10.21 -9.17
N LEU A 44 -6.73 -9.36 -8.44
CA LEU A 44 -6.53 -7.91 -8.49
C LEU A 44 -5.16 -7.51 -7.97
N LEU A 45 -4.73 -8.09 -6.84
CA LEU A 45 -3.44 -7.80 -6.23
C LEU A 45 -2.28 -8.21 -7.15
N GLN A 46 -2.36 -9.38 -7.79
CA GLN A 46 -1.36 -9.81 -8.78
C GLN A 46 -1.25 -8.83 -9.95
N LYS A 47 -2.37 -8.42 -10.56
CA LYS A 47 -2.36 -7.42 -11.65
C LYS A 47 -1.68 -6.11 -11.25
N ILE A 48 -1.90 -5.67 -10.02
CA ILE A 48 -1.32 -4.42 -9.52
C ILE A 48 0.16 -4.59 -9.20
N ASN A 49 0.56 -5.75 -8.68
CA ASN A 49 1.96 -6.08 -8.46
C ASN A 49 2.74 -6.11 -9.77
N ASP A 50 2.20 -6.77 -10.79
CA ASP A 50 2.83 -6.90 -12.10
C ASP A 50 2.93 -5.53 -12.78
N ARG A 51 1.88 -4.70 -12.69
CA ARG A 51 1.88 -3.34 -13.24
C ARG A 51 2.94 -2.44 -12.62
N ASN A 52 3.17 -2.56 -11.31
CA ASN A 52 4.07 -1.67 -10.57
C ASN A 52 5.42 -2.31 -10.25
N ASN A 53 5.68 -3.54 -10.72
CA ASN A 53 6.92 -4.27 -10.52
C ASN A 53 7.32 -4.47 -9.03
N TYR A 54 6.35 -4.51 -8.12
CA TYR A 54 6.61 -4.55 -6.68
C TYR A 54 7.39 -5.79 -6.23
N ARG A 55 7.22 -6.91 -6.93
CA ARG A 55 7.93 -8.15 -6.61
C ARG A 55 9.44 -7.99 -6.75
N ASP A 56 9.88 -7.36 -7.83
CA ASP A 56 11.28 -7.14 -8.13
C ASP A 56 11.88 -6.08 -7.22
N GLU A 57 11.15 -5.00 -6.92
CA GLU A 57 11.58 -4.00 -5.93
C GLU A 57 11.87 -4.63 -4.57
N VAL A 58 10.97 -5.49 -4.10
CA VAL A 58 11.15 -6.19 -2.82
C VAL A 58 12.30 -7.18 -2.90
N SER A 59 12.41 -7.96 -3.99
CA SER A 59 13.50 -8.92 -4.19
C SER A 59 14.86 -8.22 -4.18
N ASN A 60 15.00 -7.11 -4.90
CA ASN A 60 16.21 -6.30 -4.94
C ASN A 60 16.57 -5.75 -3.56
N PHE A 61 15.59 -5.24 -2.83
CA PHE A 61 15.80 -4.74 -1.46
C PHE A 61 16.35 -5.83 -0.53
N PHE A 62 15.83 -7.06 -0.61
CA PHE A 62 16.33 -8.19 0.19
C PHE A 62 17.73 -8.63 -0.24
N GLU A 63 18.00 -8.70 -1.55
CA GLU A 63 19.31 -9.03 -2.06
C GLU A 63 20.38 -8.02 -1.62
N GLU A 64 20.12 -6.74 -1.82
CA GLU A 64 21.07 -5.67 -1.54
C GLU A 64 21.32 -5.47 -0.04
N ARG A 65 20.26 -5.53 0.77
CA ARG A 65 20.33 -5.08 2.15
C ARG A 65 20.38 -6.19 3.19
N TYR A 66 19.87 -7.39 2.87
CA TYR A 66 19.79 -8.49 3.83
C TYR A 66 20.67 -9.68 3.47
N TRP A 67 20.69 -10.11 2.22
CA TRP A 67 21.41 -11.33 1.83
C TRP A 67 22.88 -11.08 1.50
N LYS A 68 23.21 -9.96 0.83
CA LYS A 68 24.62 -9.55 0.65
C LYS A 68 25.33 -9.22 1.98
N SER A 69 24.60 -8.79 3.01
CA SER A 69 25.17 -8.49 4.34
C SER A 69 25.55 -9.74 5.16
N LYS A 70 25.13 -10.94 4.73
CA LYS A 70 25.39 -12.21 5.44
C LYS A 70 26.49 -13.08 4.80
N LYS A 71 27.10 -12.61 3.71
CA LYS A 71 28.11 -13.34 2.94
C LYS A 71 29.45 -12.64 3.06
#